data_AF-A0A931ZM88-F1
#
_entry.id   AF-A0A931ZM88-F1
#
_cell.length_a   1.000
_cell.length_b   1.000
_cell.length_c   1.000
_cell.angle_alpha   90.00
_cell.angle_beta   90.00
_cell.angle_gamma   90.00
#
_symmetry.space_group_name_H-M   'P 1'
#
loop_
_entity.id
_entity.type
_entity.pdbx_description
1 polymer ?
#
loop_
_entity_poly.entity_id
_entity_poly.type
_entity_poly.pdbx_seq_one_letter_code
_entity_poly.pdbx_strand_id
1 'polypeptide(L)'
;MRKILWAVFIVFLIGVVSWAVVKIIPSLNLKKNIALVQTANAEPVVQIEGTNLYLSKDGKILDGVTAKLPVLFLPKDIKIAAGQMLTDPQVLFAAKIAGILEKSDFAAASVRLLDSHDIAVYNPQSAVAIFSQNKDLNLQIDSLQKVLAKAKIDATKIAKIDLRFDKPVVTFK
;
A
#
# COMPACT_ATOMS: atom_id res chain seq x y z
N MET A 1 10.06 -87.60 42.49
CA MET A 1 8.98 -87.92 43.44
C MET A 1 8.61 -86.67 44.23
N ARG A 2 7.30 -86.42 44.35
CA ARG A 2 6.59 -85.63 45.38
C ARG A 2 6.79 -84.10 45.41
N LYS A 3 5.73 -83.38 45.03
CA LYS A 3 4.83 -82.55 45.88
C LYS A 3 5.42 -81.15 46.10
N ILE A 4 4.76 -80.08 45.68
CA ILE A 4 3.78 -79.37 46.53
C ILE A 4 2.66 -78.74 45.68
N LEU A 5 1.48 -78.80 46.28
CA LEU A 5 0.17 -78.36 45.87
C LEU A 5 -0.23 -77.18 46.80
N TRP A 6 -1.23 -76.40 46.38
CA TRP A 6 -2.00 -75.36 47.11
C TRP A 6 -1.41 -73.94 47.10
N ALA A 7 -2.13 -72.85 46.84
CA ALA A 7 -3.55 -72.60 46.50
C ALA A 7 -3.60 -71.20 45.83
N VAL A 8 -4.30 -71.03 44.70
CA VAL A 8 -5.62 -70.39 44.58
C VAL A 8 -5.76 -69.06 45.34
N PHE A 9 -5.78 -67.94 44.61
CA PHE A 9 -6.92 -67.02 44.70
C PHE A 9 -7.14 -66.30 43.37
N ILE A 10 -8.30 -66.57 42.80
CA ILE A 10 -8.88 -65.96 41.61
C ILE A 10 -9.61 -64.70 42.07
N VAL A 11 -9.32 -63.56 41.44
CA VAL A 11 -10.39 -62.60 41.10
C VAL A 11 -10.20 -62.21 39.64
N PHE A 12 -11.23 -62.55 38.88
CA PHE A 12 -11.43 -62.33 37.46
C PHE A 12 -12.38 -61.14 37.33
N LEU A 13 -12.03 -60.13 36.54
CA LEU A 13 -12.97 -59.31 35.76
C LEU A 13 -12.11 -58.54 34.73
N ILE A 14 -11.83 -59.15 33.57
CA ILE A 14 -12.53 -58.96 32.28
C ILE A 14 -12.68 -57.49 31.88
N GLY A 15 -12.02 -57.11 30.79
CA GLY A 15 -12.39 -55.91 30.04
C GLY A 15 -11.37 -55.33 29.08
N VAL A 16 -10.84 -56.16 28.17
CA VAL A 16 -10.55 -55.86 26.74
C VAL A 16 -9.94 -54.48 26.37
N VAL A 17 -8.64 -54.52 26.05
CA VAL A 17 -8.00 -54.06 24.80
C VAL A 17 -8.66 -52.90 24.04
N SER A 18 -7.97 -51.76 23.97
CA SER A 18 -7.77 -51.09 22.68
C SER A 18 -6.48 -50.29 22.65
N TRP A 19 -5.62 -50.68 21.72
CA TRP A 19 -4.33 -50.09 21.41
C TRP A 19 -4.59 -48.95 20.42
N ALA A 20 -4.46 -47.70 20.85
CA ALA A 20 -4.32 -46.57 19.95
C ALA A 20 -3.30 -45.61 20.57
N VAL A 21 -2.09 -45.68 20.03
CA VAL A 21 -1.01 -44.71 20.26
C VAL A 21 -1.57 -43.34 19.87
N VAL A 22 -1.94 -42.54 20.88
CA VAL A 22 -2.26 -41.13 20.68
C VAL A 22 -0.96 -40.45 20.31
N LYS A 23 -0.79 -40.24 19.00
CA LYS A 23 0.26 -39.39 18.43
C LYS A 23 -0.01 -37.98 18.96
N ILE A 24 0.75 -37.57 19.98
CA ILE A 24 0.72 -36.21 20.51
C ILE A 24 1.24 -35.30 19.39
N ILE A 25 0.32 -34.73 18.60
CA ILE A 25 0.63 -33.60 17.74
C ILE A 25 0.68 -32.39 18.68
N PRO A 26 1.84 -31.75 18.91
CA PRO A 26 1.81 -30.45 19.56
C PRO A 26 1.06 -29.51 18.64
N SER A 27 -0.12 -29.06 19.07
CA SER A 27 -0.79 -27.94 18.43
C SER A 27 0.10 -26.72 18.65
N LEU A 28 0.88 -26.40 17.63
CA LEU A 28 1.50 -25.08 17.49
C LEU A 28 0.36 -24.07 17.35
N ASN A 29 -0.13 -23.62 18.50
CA ASN A 29 -0.95 -22.43 18.62
C ASN A 29 -0.02 -21.25 18.31
N LEU A 30 0.25 -21.04 17.02
CA LEU A 30 0.74 -19.78 16.52
C LEU A 30 -0.42 -18.79 16.69
N LYS A 31 -0.53 -18.28 17.92
CA LYS A 31 -1.11 -16.97 18.17
C LYS A 31 -0.33 -16.05 17.25
N LYS A 32 -0.88 -15.80 16.06
CA LYS A 32 -0.38 -14.82 15.13
C LYS A 32 -0.49 -13.50 15.88
N ASN A 33 0.59 -13.13 16.57
CA ASN A 33 0.83 -11.76 16.96
C ASN A 33 1.00 -11.02 15.65
N ILE A 34 -0.13 -10.70 15.01
CA ILE A 34 -0.22 -9.55 14.15
C ILE A 34 0.01 -8.42 15.15
N ALA A 35 1.28 -8.06 15.32
CA ALA A 35 1.62 -6.83 15.98
C ALA A 35 0.96 -5.75 15.12
N LEU A 36 -0.24 -5.34 15.51
CA LEU A 36 -0.83 -4.07 15.11
C LEU A 36 0.08 -3.03 15.75
N VAL A 37 1.22 -2.81 15.10
CA VAL A 37 2.12 -1.73 15.45
C VAL A 37 1.40 -0.47 14.99
N GLN A 38 0.52 0.04 15.86
CA GLN A 38 0.02 1.40 15.82
C GLN A 38 1.21 2.33 16.08
N THR A 39 2.08 2.47 15.08
CA THR A 39 3.10 3.51 15.02
C THR A 39 2.45 4.69 14.35
N ALA A 40 2.12 5.73 15.13
CA ALA A 40 1.70 7.07 14.67
C ALA A 40 1.08 7.08 13.26
N ASN A 41 -0.26 6.98 13.19
CA ASN A 41 -1.05 6.80 11.96
C ASN A 41 -0.59 7.70 10.80
N ALA A 42 0.36 7.23 10.02
CA ALA A 42 0.73 7.84 8.77
C ALA A 42 -0.35 7.44 7.77
N GLU A 43 -1.07 8.42 7.22
CA GLU A 43 -2.16 8.15 6.28
C GLU A 43 -1.57 7.75 4.92
N PRO A 44 -1.96 6.60 4.35
CA PRO A 44 -1.51 6.17 3.03
C PRO A 44 -2.14 7.05 1.94
N VAL A 45 -1.35 7.44 0.95
CA VAL A 45 -1.82 8.28 -0.18
C VAL A 45 -1.67 7.64 -1.54
N VAL A 46 -0.73 6.72 -1.69
CA VAL A 46 -0.52 5.98 -2.94
C VAL A 46 -0.26 4.50 -2.62
N GLN A 47 -0.67 3.63 -3.53
CA GLN A 47 -0.21 2.24 -3.59
C GLN A 47 1.04 2.18 -4.48
N ILE A 48 2.05 1.41 -4.10
CA ILE A 48 3.23 1.22 -4.93
C ILE A 48 2.98 0.10 -5.94
N GLU A 49 3.24 0.39 -7.21
CA GLU A 49 3.03 -0.55 -8.32
C GLU A 49 3.70 -1.90 -8.10
N GLY A 50 3.01 -2.98 -8.49
CA GLY A 50 3.52 -4.35 -8.36
C GLY A 50 3.58 -4.88 -6.92
N THR A 51 3.10 -4.12 -5.93
CA THR A 51 3.17 -4.51 -4.51
C THR A 51 1.86 -4.27 -3.75
N ASN A 52 1.78 -4.85 -2.55
CA ASN A 52 0.73 -4.57 -1.56
C ASN A 52 1.19 -3.53 -0.53
N LEU A 53 2.18 -2.71 -0.90
CA LEU A 53 2.74 -1.67 -0.04
C LEU A 53 2.17 -0.30 -0.43
N TYR A 54 2.08 0.55 0.58
CA TYR A 54 1.52 1.89 0.48
C TYR A 54 2.53 2.90 0.97
N LEU A 55 2.47 4.10 0.41
CA LEU A 55 3.32 5.21 0.81
C LEU A 55 2.44 6.33 1.38
N SER A 56 2.85 6.84 2.53
CA SER A 56 2.25 8.02 3.15
C SER A 56 2.85 9.33 2.62
N LYS A 57 2.17 10.46 2.90
CA LYS A 57 2.64 11.81 2.50
C LYS A 57 4.06 12.11 2.98
N ASP A 58 4.44 11.57 4.12
CA ASP A 58 5.70 11.87 4.80
C ASP A 58 6.82 10.86 4.48
N GLY A 59 6.57 9.88 3.60
CA GLY A 59 7.60 8.93 3.16
C GLY A 59 7.55 7.54 3.79
N LYS A 60 6.69 7.31 4.79
CA LYS A 60 6.61 6.01 5.47
C LYS A 60 5.92 4.97 4.59
N ILE A 61 6.53 3.80 4.47
CA ILE A 61 5.99 2.62 3.80
C ILE A 61 5.13 1.82 4.78
N LEU A 62 3.91 1.49 4.36
CA LEU A 62 2.88 0.84 5.14
C LEU A 62 2.44 -0.46 4.44
N ASP A 63 2.03 -1.45 5.22
CA ASP A 63 1.42 -2.69 4.76
C ASP A 63 -0.05 -2.78 5.19
N GLY A 64 -0.80 -3.68 4.55
CA GLY A 64 -2.12 -4.10 5.03
C GLY A 64 -3.25 -3.08 4.90
N VAL A 65 -3.07 -2.01 4.11
CA VAL A 65 -4.17 -1.08 3.78
C VAL A 65 -5.03 -1.71 2.67
N THR A 66 -6.35 -1.55 2.74
CA THR A 66 -7.30 -2.04 1.72
C THR A 66 -8.09 -0.89 1.11
N ALA A 67 -7.40 0.22 0.81
CA ALA A 67 -8.00 1.41 0.23
C ALA A 67 -7.64 1.50 -1.26
N LYS A 68 -8.61 1.88 -2.09
CA LYS A 68 -8.37 2.15 -3.51
C LYS A 68 -7.66 3.50 -3.64
N LEU A 69 -6.34 3.45 -3.73
CA LEU A 69 -5.46 4.63 -3.84
C LEU A 69 -4.85 4.73 -5.26
N PRO A 70 -4.41 5.92 -5.68
CA PRO A 70 -3.60 6.07 -6.89
C PRO A 70 -2.35 5.21 -6.85
N VAL A 71 -1.93 4.70 -8.02
CA VAL A 71 -0.74 3.86 -8.14
C VAL A 71 0.49 4.72 -8.45
N LEU A 72 1.52 4.62 -7.60
CA LEU A 72 2.83 5.23 -7.81
C LEU A 72 3.78 4.23 -8.47
N PHE A 73 4.36 4.64 -9.60
CA PHE A 73 5.39 3.89 -10.31
C PHE A 73 6.77 4.36 -9.81
N LEU A 74 7.44 3.50 -9.05
CA LEU A 74 8.79 3.75 -8.57
C LEU A 74 9.85 3.31 -9.60
N PRO A 75 11.05 3.91 -9.56
CA PRO A 75 12.20 3.45 -10.33
C PRO A 75 12.65 2.08 -9.82
N LYS A 76 13.14 1.21 -10.72
CA LYS A 76 13.44 -0.20 -10.41
C LYS A 76 14.59 -0.39 -9.42
N ASP A 77 15.42 0.62 -9.25
CA ASP A 77 16.56 0.65 -8.34
C ASP A 77 16.16 0.99 -6.90
N ILE A 78 14.96 1.54 -6.67
CA ILE A 78 14.46 1.81 -5.32
C ILE A 78 13.90 0.52 -4.70
N LYS A 79 14.62 -0.01 -3.71
CA LYS A 79 14.17 -1.13 -2.89
C LYS A 79 13.29 -0.62 -1.74
N ILE A 80 12.16 -1.30 -1.53
CA ILE A 80 11.15 -0.92 -0.53
C ILE A 80 10.83 -2.09 0.40
N ALA A 81 10.59 -1.78 1.67
CA ALA A 81 10.10 -2.72 2.68
C ALA A 81 9.10 -2.02 3.62
N ALA A 82 8.16 -2.79 4.18
CA ALA A 82 7.19 -2.26 5.15
C ALA A 82 7.90 -1.67 6.37
N GLY A 83 7.39 -0.53 6.86
CA GLY A 83 7.98 0.22 7.98
C GLY A 83 9.19 1.08 7.62
N GLN A 84 9.73 0.97 6.40
CA GLN A 84 10.82 1.81 5.92
C GLN A 84 10.36 3.26 5.72
N MET A 85 11.27 4.21 5.93
CA MET A 85 11.10 5.60 5.51
C MET A 85 11.81 5.83 4.18
N LEU A 86 11.08 6.27 3.15
CA LEU A 86 11.67 6.78 1.93
C LEU A 86 12.04 8.25 2.11
N THR A 87 13.26 8.59 1.70
CA THR A 87 13.79 9.96 1.79
C THR A 87 14.07 10.57 0.42
N ASP A 88 13.81 9.83 -0.67
CA ASP A 88 13.99 10.34 -2.03
C ASP A 88 13.09 11.56 -2.24
N PRO A 89 13.67 12.74 -2.54
CA PRO A 89 12.91 13.97 -2.65
C PRO A 89 11.81 13.93 -3.72
N GLN A 90 12.06 13.26 -4.84
CA GLN A 90 11.11 13.18 -5.95
C GLN A 90 9.93 12.26 -5.59
N VAL A 91 10.19 11.15 -4.90
CA VAL A 91 9.16 10.25 -4.39
C VAL A 91 8.29 10.94 -3.34
N LEU A 92 8.90 11.67 -2.39
CA LEU A 92 8.16 12.43 -1.38
C LEU A 92 7.29 13.51 -2.02
N PHE A 93 7.82 14.21 -3.03
CA PHE A 93 7.08 15.20 -3.78
C PHE A 93 5.87 14.58 -4.52
N ALA A 94 6.06 13.43 -5.16
CA ALA A 94 5.00 12.67 -5.82
C ALA A 94 3.90 12.23 -4.83
N ALA A 95 4.27 11.70 -3.66
CA ALA A 95 3.33 11.32 -2.60
C ALA A 95 2.54 12.53 -2.08
N LYS A 96 3.21 13.67 -1.88
CA LYS A 96 2.57 14.92 -1.46
C LYS A 96 1.55 15.41 -2.49
N ILE A 97 1.89 15.38 -3.79
CA ILE A 97 0.95 15.73 -4.86
C ILE A 97 -0.28 14.82 -4.80
N ALA A 98 -0.09 13.50 -4.77
CA ALA A 98 -1.19 12.54 -4.73
C ALA A 98 -2.14 12.82 -3.55
N GLY A 99 -1.56 13.07 -2.37
CA GLY A 99 -2.30 13.36 -1.16
C GLY A 99 -3.03 14.71 -1.15
N ILE A 100 -2.60 15.69 -1.95
CA ILE A 100 -3.33 16.95 -2.15
C ILE A 100 -4.47 16.74 -3.16
N LEU A 101 -4.21 16.00 -4.24
CA LEU A 101 -5.15 15.78 -5.33
C LEU A 101 -6.34 14.89 -4.97
N GLU A 102 -6.24 14.11 -3.88
CA GLU A 102 -7.33 13.29 -3.34
C GLU A 102 -8.65 14.08 -3.18
N LYS A 103 -8.56 15.36 -2.81
CA LYS A 103 -9.73 16.23 -2.57
C LYS A 103 -9.99 17.21 -3.71
N SER A 104 -9.36 17.01 -4.86
CA SER A 104 -9.43 17.93 -6.00
C SER A 104 -10.32 17.41 -7.13
N ASP A 105 -10.72 18.30 -8.03
CA ASP A 105 -11.41 17.96 -9.29
C ASP A 105 -10.53 17.14 -10.26
N PHE A 106 -9.23 16.98 -9.95
CA PHE A 106 -8.28 16.13 -10.69
C PHE A 106 -7.79 14.98 -9.82
N ALA A 107 -8.69 14.07 -9.48
CA ALA A 107 -8.35 12.87 -8.73
C ALA A 107 -7.26 12.05 -9.45
N ALA A 108 -6.18 11.73 -8.73
CA ALA A 108 -5.10 10.92 -9.27
C ALA A 108 -5.53 9.45 -9.42
N ALA A 109 -5.21 8.86 -10.57
CA ALA A 109 -5.30 7.42 -10.82
C ALA A 109 -3.91 6.78 -10.82
N SER A 110 -2.92 7.43 -11.42
CA SER A 110 -1.53 7.01 -11.33
C SER A 110 -0.56 8.17 -11.30
N VAL A 111 0.60 7.94 -10.70
CA VAL A 111 1.67 8.90 -10.53
C VAL A 111 2.97 8.27 -11.05
N ARG A 112 3.68 8.99 -11.91
CA ARG A 112 4.93 8.53 -12.51
C ARG A 112 6.02 9.57 -12.31
N LEU A 113 7.18 9.10 -11.90
CA LEU A 113 8.41 9.90 -11.82
C LEU A 113 9.00 10.01 -13.23
N LEU A 114 9.52 11.18 -13.58
CA LEU A 114 10.20 11.45 -14.85
C LEU A 114 11.67 11.83 -14.58
N ASP A 115 12.54 11.62 -15.57
CA ASP A 115 14.01 11.77 -15.42
C ASP A 115 14.50 13.19 -15.09
N SER A 116 13.63 14.21 -15.16
CA SER A 116 13.95 15.63 -14.94
C SER A 116 13.43 16.21 -13.61
N HIS A 117 13.26 15.39 -12.57
CA HIS A 117 12.61 15.79 -11.31
C HIS A 117 11.16 16.28 -11.53
N ASP A 118 10.53 15.79 -12.59
CA ASP A 118 9.15 16.10 -12.93
C ASP A 118 8.26 14.90 -12.56
N ILE A 119 6.98 15.17 -12.31
CA ILE A 119 5.98 14.17 -11.96
C ILE A 119 4.83 14.25 -12.93
N ALA A 120 4.50 13.13 -13.57
CA ALA A 120 3.27 13.00 -14.35
C ALA A 120 2.18 12.35 -13.48
N VAL A 121 1.07 13.05 -13.30
CA VAL A 121 -0.13 12.53 -12.64
C VAL A 121 -1.22 12.34 -13.67
N TYR A 122 -1.70 11.10 -13.81
CA TYR A 122 -2.81 10.76 -14.69
C TYR A 122 -4.09 10.62 -13.88
N ASN A 123 -5.18 11.17 -14.39
CA ASN A 123 -6.52 10.95 -13.85
C ASN A 123 -7.20 9.71 -14.48
N PRO A 124 -8.37 9.27 -13.97
CA PRO A 124 -9.08 8.12 -14.54
C PRO A 124 -9.48 8.28 -16.02
N GLN A 125 -9.59 9.52 -16.52
CA GLN A 125 -9.93 9.83 -17.92
C GLN A 125 -8.69 9.95 -18.82
N SER A 126 -7.53 9.51 -18.34
CA SER A 126 -6.23 9.54 -19.03
C SER A 126 -5.72 10.95 -19.39
N ALA A 127 -6.28 12.00 -18.78
CA ALA A 127 -5.66 13.32 -18.83
C ALA A 127 -4.45 13.35 -17.90
N VAL A 128 -3.41 14.10 -18.28
CA VAL A 128 -2.17 14.17 -17.52
C VAL A 128 -1.87 15.60 -17.04
N ALA A 129 -1.52 15.73 -15.77
CA ALA A 129 -0.93 16.94 -15.20
C ALA A 129 0.55 16.69 -14.94
N ILE A 130 1.42 17.56 -15.45
CA ILE A 130 2.87 17.46 -15.27
C ILE A 130 3.32 18.53 -14.29
N PHE A 131 3.90 18.10 -13.17
CA PHE A 131 4.45 18.95 -12.12
C PHE A 131 5.97 18.95 -12.19
N SER A 132 6.60 20.04 -11.77
CA SER A 132 8.04 20.10 -11.53
C SER A 132 8.35 20.23 -10.05
N GLN A 133 9.30 19.44 -9.57
CA GLN A 133 9.83 19.59 -8.22
C GLN A 133 10.63 20.89 -8.04
N ASN A 134 11.11 21.48 -9.14
CA ASN A 134 11.88 22.72 -9.12
C ASN A 134 11.02 23.99 -8.94
N LYS A 135 9.70 23.83 -8.75
CA LYS A 135 8.75 24.93 -8.57
C LYS A 135 7.95 24.75 -7.30
N ASP A 136 7.44 25.87 -6.77
CA ASP A 136 6.54 25.85 -5.63
C ASP A 136 5.30 25.01 -5.93
N LEU A 137 5.00 24.06 -5.04
CA LEU A 137 3.89 23.13 -5.22
C LEU A 137 2.54 23.83 -5.11
N ASN A 138 2.40 24.79 -4.20
CA ASN A 138 1.13 25.47 -3.98
C ASN A 138 0.76 26.30 -5.22
N LEU A 139 1.73 27.01 -5.80
CA LEU A 139 1.52 27.75 -7.06
C LEU A 139 1.12 26.82 -8.22
N GLN A 140 1.70 25.63 -8.30
CA GLN A 140 1.34 24.63 -9.32
C GLN A 140 -0.08 24.10 -9.09
N ILE A 141 -0.46 23.81 -7.85
CA ILE A 141 -1.81 23.36 -7.48
C ILE A 141 -2.85 24.45 -7.77
N ASP A 142 -2.59 25.69 -7.40
CA ASP A 142 -3.47 26.83 -7.69
C ASP A 142 -3.67 27.01 -9.21
N SER A 143 -2.59 26.86 -9.96
CA SER A 143 -2.62 26.93 -11.42
C SER A 143 -3.44 25.80 -12.03
N LEU A 144 -3.31 24.58 -11.51
CA LEU A 144 -4.13 23.43 -11.90
C LEU A 144 -5.61 23.72 -11.65
N GLN A 145 -5.98 24.20 -10.45
CA GLN A 145 -7.39 24.48 -10.12
C GLN A 145 -7.98 25.55 -11.04
N LYS A 146 -7.22 26.60 -11.37
CA LYS A 146 -7.65 27.65 -12.32
C LYS A 146 -7.91 27.07 -13.71
N VAL A 147 -7.03 26.21 -14.21
CA VAL A 147 -7.19 25.55 -15.52
C VAL A 147 -8.44 24.66 -15.53
N LEU A 148 -8.64 23.84 -14.49
CA LEU A 148 -9.80 22.96 -14.37
C LEU A 148 -11.12 23.74 -14.30
N ALA A 149 -11.14 24.82 -13.51
CA ALA A 149 -12.31 25.70 -13.39
C ALA A 149 -12.68 26.31 -14.75
N LYS A 150 -11.69 26.81 -15.52
CA LYS A 150 -11.94 27.36 -16.86
C LYS A 150 -12.46 26.30 -17.83
N ALA A 151 -11.84 25.11 -17.85
CA ALA A 151 -12.24 24.05 -18.75
C ALA A 151 -13.65 23.52 -18.47
N LYS A 152 -14.08 23.53 -17.20
CA LYS A 152 -15.44 23.20 -16.78
C LYS A 152 -16.47 24.20 -17.31
N ILE A 153 -16.15 25.49 -17.27
CA ILE A 153 -17.01 26.56 -17.82
C ILE A 153 -17.15 26.43 -19.34
N ASP A 154 -16.04 26.14 -20.03
CA ASP A 154 -16.02 26.04 -21.49
C ASP A 154 -16.48 24.67 -22.02
N ALA A 155 -16.82 23.72 -21.13
CA ALA A 155 -17.11 22.32 -21.45
C ALA A 155 -16.03 21.61 -22.30
N THR A 156 -14.77 22.03 -22.16
CA THR A 156 -13.63 21.47 -22.92
C THR A 156 -13.04 20.24 -22.25
N LYS A 157 -12.63 19.26 -23.07
CA LYS A 157 -11.93 18.06 -22.58
C LYS A 157 -10.43 18.28 -22.62
N ILE A 158 -9.78 18.24 -21.46
CA ILE A 158 -8.33 18.39 -21.35
C ILE A 158 -7.64 17.04 -21.61
N ALA A 159 -6.58 17.05 -22.42
CA ALA A 159 -5.64 15.95 -22.61
C ALA A 159 -4.42 16.08 -21.70
N LYS A 160 -3.84 17.29 -21.61
CA LYS A 160 -2.62 17.57 -20.85
C LYS A 160 -2.63 18.96 -20.23
N ILE A 161 -2.08 19.08 -19.04
CA ILE A 161 -1.76 20.34 -18.34
C ILE A 161 -0.30 20.28 -17.93
N ASP A 162 0.55 21.12 -18.51
CA ASP A 162 1.96 21.22 -18.15
C ASP A 162 2.16 22.41 -17.19
N LEU A 163 2.37 22.12 -15.91
CA LEU A 163 2.49 23.10 -14.82
C LEU A 163 3.95 23.54 -14.59
N ARG A 164 4.89 23.04 -15.40
CA ARG A 164 6.32 23.38 -15.29
C ARG A 164 6.60 24.81 -15.73
N PHE A 165 5.71 25.42 -16.51
CA PHE A 165 5.81 26.81 -16.96
C PHE A 165 5.07 27.76 -16.03
N ASP A 166 5.41 29.05 -16.05
CA ASP A 166 4.72 30.06 -15.23
C ASP A 166 3.28 30.28 -15.68
N LYS A 167 3.04 30.10 -16.99
CA LYS A 167 1.72 29.99 -17.57
C LYS A 167 1.54 28.53 -18.00
N PRO A 168 0.62 27.77 -17.37
CA PRO A 168 0.43 26.37 -17.72
C PRO A 168 0.13 26.19 -19.20
N VAL A 169 0.74 25.18 -19.82
CA VAL A 169 0.46 24.82 -21.21
C VAL A 169 -0.61 23.74 -21.21
N VAL A 170 -1.76 24.03 -21.85
CA VAL A 170 -2.91 23.12 -21.88
C VAL A 170 -3.08 22.57 -23.29
N THR A 171 -3.26 21.26 -23.39
CA THR A 171 -3.62 20.57 -24.63
C THR A 171 -5.02 19.96 -24.47
N PHE A 172 -5.89 20.17 -25.45
CA PHE A 172 -7.25 19.65 -25.47
C PHE A 172 -7.35 18.38 -26.31
N LYS A 173 -8.40 17.58 -26.07
CA LYS A 173 -8.72 16.38 -26.87
C LYS A 173 -9.49 16.73 -28.13
#